data_AF-A0A661A7Q4-F1
#
_entry.id   AF-A0A661A7Q4-F1
#
_cell.length_a   1.000
_cell.length_b   1.000
_cell.length_c   1.000
_cell.angle_alpha   90.00
_cell.angle_beta   90.00
_cell.angle_gamma   90.00
#
_symmetry.space_group_name_H-M   'P 1'
#
loop_
_entity.id
_entity.type
_entity.pdbx_description
1 polymer ?
#
loop_
_entity_poly.entity_id
_entity_poly.type
_entity_poly.pdbx_seq_one_letter_code
_entity_poly.pdbx_strand_id
1 'polypeptide(L)'
;MRTLISCSALALLLFAAGAQAQEKAEEGGTFTEAGEGGAVLPEMVVEAENEVRQQIEKEGYEFELSAAIIDSFFTITDEEALAISPVSGLQPHLNNLERLASNQPPHYWLREMAGQPVATFYPQEMEGHDAKSWRLDITDFKGTTFKSFSGGSGAPDDLEWDGRGDNGEILQAGYPYSYVFTVTDKGTNTYTHAGVSFRIPALDHRDKDARVLALAGDELFIAAEAGFRPRGERWLTKATDMVRQHPYSPVRVHVVAESMSLAVARANAVADFLSTEMILPREQIETEAEQRQDLRAELDGTVKIVIEHAD
;
A
#
# COMPACT_ATOMS: atom_id res chain seq x y z
N MET A 1 31.93 54.17 10.09
CA MET A 1 30.89 54.01 11.14
C MET A 1 30.04 52.81 10.76
N ARG A 2 30.26 51.66 11.43
CA ARG A 2 29.48 50.39 11.47
C ARG A 2 30.46 49.25 11.83
N THR A 3 30.68 49.02 13.12
CA THR A 3 30.13 47.92 13.94
C THR A 3 30.61 46.53 13.51
N LEU A 4 31.62 46.02 14.22
CA LEU A 4 31.95 44.60 14.30
C LEU A 4 31.38 44.03 15.60
N ILE A 5 30.75 42.89 15.43
CA ILE A 5 29.87 42.14 16.31
C ILE A 5 30.72 41.28 17.25
N SER A 6 30.47 41.36 18.56
CA SER A 6 31.05 40.48 19.57
C SER A 6 30.06 39.34 19.84
N CYS A 7 30.43 38.12 19.43
CA CYS A 7 29.67 36.89 19.69
C CYS A 7 29.98 36.37 21.09
N SER A 8 28.94 36.25 21.91
CA SER A 8 28.95 35.56 23.21
C SER A 8 28.89 34.05 23.01
N ALA A 9 29.83 33.32 23.63
CA ALA A 9 29.85 31.87 23.70
C ALA A 9 28.95 31.37 24.84
N LEU A 10 27.99 30.51 24.51
CA LEU A 10 27.08 29.84 25.44
C LEU A 10 27.59 28.41 25.66
N ALA A 11 27.90 28.07 26.91
CA ALA A 11 28.42 26.75 27.31
C ALA A 11 27.28 25.79 27.67
N LEU A 12 27.35 24.58 27.08
CA LEU A 12 26.57 23.39 27.43
C LEU A 12 26.96 22.85 28.82
N LEU A 13 25.97 22.38 29.59
CA LEU A 13 26.16 21.40 30.66
C LEU A 13 25.10 20.31 30.57
N LEU A 14 25.56 19.09 30.27
CA LEU A 14 24.86 17.82 30.42
C LEU A 14 24.83 17.41 31.90
N PHE A 15 23.72 16.84 32.37
CA PHE A 15 23.72 15.87 33.48
C PHE A 15 22.70 14.76 33.21
N ALA A 16 23.17 13.53 33.34
CA ALA A 16 22.43 12.28 33.22
C ALA A 16 22.41 11.57 34.59
N ALA A 17 21.27 10.97 34.94
CA ALA A 17 21.04 9.88 35.91
C ALA A 17 19.52 9.81 36.17
N GLY A 18 18.83 8.69 36.32
CA GLY A 18 19.18 7.28 36.44
C GLY A 18 17.87 6.48 36.56
N ALA A 19 17.93 5.21 36.18
CA ALA A 19 16.83 4.24 36.13
C ALA A 19 16.24 3.87 37.49
N GLN A 20 14.99 3.39 37.50
CA GLN A 20 14.61 2.16 38.22
C GLN A 20 13.25 1.62 37.73
N ALA A 21 13.31 0.48 37.05
CA ALA A 21 12.20 -0.44 36.86
C ALA A 21 12.12 -1.36 38.07
N GLN A 22 10.90 -1.70 38.51
CA GLN A 22 10.66 -2.68 39.56
C GLN A 22 9.68 -3.73 39.05
N GLU A 23 10.23 -4.92 38.81
CA GLU A 23 9.56 -6.18 38.57
C GLU A 23 9.28 -6.86 39.92
N LYS A 24 8.10 -7.45 40.09
CA LYS A 24 7.86 -8.48 41.12
C LYS A 24 6.75 -9.42 40.69
N ALA A 25 7.12 -10.70 40.63
CA ALA A 25 6.28 -11.86 40.35
C ALA A 25 5.78 -12.54 41.64
N GLU A 26 5.05 -13.65 41.44
CA GLU A 26 4.53 -14.68 42.39
C GLU A 26 3.12 -14.42 42.95
N GLU A 27 2.20 -15.37 43.14
CA GLU A 27 1.98 -16.80 42.80
C GLU A 27 0.58 -17.16 43.37
N GLY A 28 -0.03 -18.26 42.91
CA GLY A 28 -0.89 -19.09 43.77
C GLY A 28 -2.42 -19.01 43.55
N GLY A 29 -3.03 -20.16 43.23
CA GLY A 29 -4.44 -20.28 42.87
C GLY A 29 -5.41 -20.75 43.97
N THR A 30 -6.68 -20.81 43.54
CA THR A 30 -7.82 -21.64 43.97
C THR A 30 -8.30 -21.60 45.43
N PHE A 31 -9.52 -21.12 45.67
CA PHE A 31 -10.72 -21.96 45.89
C PHE A 31 -11.97 -21.07 46.07
N THR A 32 -13.03 -21.36 45.33
CA THR A 32 -14.37 -20.79 45.52
C THR A 32 -15.16 -21.70 46.46
N GLU A 33 -15.71 -21.14 47.54
CA GLU A 33 -16.65 -21.84 48.41
C GLU A 33 -18.08 -21.28 48.22
N ALA A 34 -19.01 -22.21 48.16
CA ALA A 34 -20.40 -22.08 47.73
C ALA A 34 -21.37 -21.70 48.85
N GLY A 35 -22.60 -21.37 48.46
CA GLY A 35 -23.78 -21.24 49.33
C GLY A 35 -24.85 -20.35 48.67
N GLU A 36 -25.64 -20.86 47.71
CA GLU A 36 -26.98 -21.47 47.92
C GLU A 36 -28.09 -20.40 48.12
N GLY A 37 -29.29 -20.44 47.54
CA GLY A 37 -29.94 -21.35 46.59
C GLY A 37 -30.72 -20.52 45.56
N GLY A 38 -31.36 -21.09 44.55
CA GLY A 38 -32.24 -22.24 44.63
C GLY A 38 -33.55 -21.84 43.96
N ALA A 39 -33.65 -22.11 42.65
CA ALA A 39 -34.92 -22.24 41.97
C ALA A 39 -34.73 -23.31 40.89
N VAL A 40 -35.18 -24.50 41.25
CA VAL A 40 -35.19 -25.73 40.45
C VAL A 40 -36.05 -25.51 39.20
N LEU A 41 -35.49 -25.89 38.05
CA LEU A 41 -36.14 -26.01 36.76
C LEU A 41 -37.15 -27.18 36.76
N PRO A 42 -38.31 -27.06 36.11
CA PRO A 42 -38.93 -28.23 35.48
C PRO A 42 -38.24 -28.49 34.14
N GLU A 43 -37.61 -29.65 34.09
CA GLU A 43 -37.30 -30.48 32.93
C GLU A 43 -38.31 -30.32 31.78
N MET A 44 -37.81 -29.98 30.59
CA MET A 44 -38.44 -30.40 29.34
C MET A 44 -37.37 -30.52 28.26
N VAL A 45 -37.06 -31.78 27.94
CA VAL A 45 -36.28 -32.19 26.77
C VAL A 45 -37.16 -32.03 25.54
N VAL A 46 -36.69 -31.27 24.55
CA VAL A 46 -37.18 -31.38 23.17
C VAL A 46 -35.96 -31.37 22.25
N GLU A 47 -35.53 -32.57 21.87
CA GLU A 47 -34.80 -32.80 20.63
C GLU A 47 -35.80 -32.65 19.48
N ALA A 48 -35.51 -31.76 18.53
CA ALA A 48 -36.22 -31.71 17.26
C ALA A 48 -35.19 -31.72 16.13
N GLU A 49 -34.93 -32.92 15.65
CA GLU A 49 -34.27 -33.24 14.39
C GLU A 49 -35.19 -32.78 13.24
N ASN A 50 -34.75 -31.77 12.48
CA ASN A 50 -35.53 -31.26 11.36
C ASN A 50 -35.22 -32.08 10.10
N GLU A 51 -35.91 -33.19 9.92
CA GLU A 51 -35.96 -33.91 8.64
C GLU A 51 -36.78 -33.11 7.63
N VAL A 52 -36.13 -32.35 6.75
CA VAL A 52 -36.78 -31.84 5.54
C VAL A 52 -36.78 -32.95 4.48
N ARG A 53 -37.89 -33.68 4.37
CA ARG A 53 -38.16 -34.55 3.23
C ARG A 53 -38.62 -33.70 2.04
N GLN A 54 -37.72 -33.40 1.11
CA GLN A 54 -38.11 -32.96 -0.23
C GLN A 54 -38.49 -34.19 -1.07
N GLN A 55 -39.75 -34.25 -1.49
CA GLN A 55 -40.15 -35.10 -2.61
C GLN A 55 -39.62 -34.46 -3.89
N ILE A 56 -38.57 -35.05 -4.46
CA ILE A 56 -38.09 -34.72 -5.79
C ILE A 56 -38.88 -35.60 -6.77
N GLU A 57 -39.85 -35.04 -7.46
CA GLU A 57 -40.34 -35.64 -8.71
C GLU A 57 -39.23 -35.51 -9.75
N LYS A 58 -38.63 -36.64 -10.09
CA LYS A 58 -37.59 -36.74 -11.11
C LYS A 58 -38.31 -36.83 -12.46
N GLU A 59 -38.55 -35.69 -13.11
CA GLU A 59 -38.89 -35.71 -14.53
C GLU A 59 -37.68 -36.25 -15.30
N GLY A 60 -37.87 -37.39 -15.97
CA GLY A 60 -36.86 -37.97 -16.84
C GLY A 60 -36.74 -37.13 -18.10
N TYR A 61 -35.72 -36.28 -18.19
CA TYR A 61 -35.31 -35.67 -19.44
C TYR A 61 -34.47 -36.68 -20.23
N GLU A 62 -35.06 -37.26 -21.26
CA GLU A 62 -34.36 -38.06 -22.25
C GLU A 62 -33.71 -37.11 -23.27
N PHE A 63 -32.40 -36.87 -23.12
CA PHE A 63 -31.62 -36.13 -24.10
C PHE A 63 -31.17 -37.09 -25.20
N GLU A 64 -31.84 -37.07 -26.35
CA GLU A 64 -31.26 -37.63 -27.57
C GLU A 64 -30.14 -36.70 -28.07
N LEU A 65 -28.89 -37.05 -27.76
CA LEU A 65 -27.73 -36.42 -28.41
C LEU A 65 -27.73 -36.82 -29.89
N SER A 66 -28.15 -35.89 -30.77
CA SER A 66 -27.94 -36.07 -32.21
C SER A 66 -26.46 -35.84 -32.54
N ALA A 67 -25.88 -36.72 -33.36
CA ALA A 67 -24.49 -36.62 -33.81
C ALA A 67 -24.17 -35.30 -34.56
N ALA A 68 -25.20 -34.62 -35.09
CA ALA A 68 -25.07 -33.34 -35.76
C ALA A 68 -24.79 -32.16 -34.81
N ILE A 69 -25.21 -32.25 -33.53
CA ILE A 69 -24.95 -31.21 -32.53
C ILE A 69 -23.48 -31.27 -32.07
N ILE A 70 -22.94 -32.49 -31.95
CA ILE A 70 -21.56 -32.72 -31.53
C ILE A 70 -20.57 -32.07 -32.51
N ASP A 71 -20.81 -32.20 -33.81
CA ASP A 71 -19.90 -31.67 -34.84
C ASP A 71 -19.86 -30.13 -34.84
N SER A 72 -21.00 -29.46 -34.61
CA SER A 72 -21.09 -28.00 -34.55
C SER A 72 -20.43 -27.38 -33.31
N PHE A 73 -20.40 -28.12 -32.19
CA PHE A 73 -19.73 -27.66 -30.97
C PHE A 73 -18.21 -27.67 -31.14
N PHE A 74 -17.64 -28.68 -31.81
CA PHE A 74 -16.19 -28.73 -32.03
C PHE A 74 -15.69 -27.73 -33.07
N THR A 75 -16.47 -27.44 -34.13
CA THR A 75 -16.02 -26.51 -35.17
C THR A 75 -16.05 -25.03 -34.76
N ILE A 76 -16.95 -24.64 -33.84
CA ILE A 76 -17.01 -23.25 -33.35
C ILE A 76 -15.98 -23.04 -32.23
N THR A 77 -15.70 -24.05 -31.41
CA THR A 77 -14.67 -23.95 -30.37
C THR A 77 -13.26 -23.97 -30.92
N ASP A 78 -13.00 -24.67 -32.03
CA ASP A 78 -11.65 -24.71 -32.60
C ASP A 78 -11.23 -23.36 -33.20
N GLU A 79 -12.12 -22.60 -33.83
CA GLU A 79 -11.74 -21.30 -34.41
C GLU A 79 -11.52 -20.23 -33.32
N GLU A 80 -12.31 -20.20 -32.24
CA GLU A 80 -12.09 -19.32 -31.09
C GLU A 80 -10.90 -19.76 -30.22
N ALA A 81 -10.70 -21.07 -30.00
CA ALA A 81 -9.55 -21.59 -29.25
C ALA A 81 -8.22 -21.45 -30.02
N LEU A 82 -8.25 -21.45 -31.37
CA LEU A 82 -7.08 -21.20 -32.20
C LEU A 82 -6.87 -19.70 -32.51
N ALA A 83 -7.90 -18.86 -32.39
CA ALA A 83 -7.78 -17.39 -32.46
C ALA A 83 -7.21 -16.78 -31.17
N ILE A 84 -7.30 -17.49 -30.04
CA ILE A 84 -6.44 -17.23 -28.88
C ILE A 84 -5.06 -17.75 -29.24
N SER A 85 -4.29 -16.89 -29.92
CA SER A 85 -2.85 -17.10 -30.10
C SER A 85 -2.25 -17.50 -28.75
N PRO A 86 -1.64 -18.70 -28.61
CA PRO A 86 -1.00 -19.10 -27.37
C PRO A 86 0.30 -18.31 -27.10
N VAL A 87 0.58 -17.25 -27.86
CA VAL A 87 1.80 -16.45 -27.75
C VAL A 87 1.61 -15.24 -26.84
N SER A 88 1.04 -15.47 -25.66
CA SER A 88 1.35 -14.66 -24.47
C SER A 88 1.98 -15.50 -23.34
N GLY A 89 2.05 -16.83 -23.50
CA GLY A 89 2.63 -17.76 -22.51
C GLY A 89 3.96 -18.41 -22.94
N LEU A 90 4.50 -18.07 -24.10
CA LEU A 90 5.79 -18.56 -24.60
C LEU A 90 6.89 -17.51 -24.49
N GLN A 91 6.99 -16.86 -23.33
CA GLN A 91 8.29 -16.35 -22.89
C GLN A 91 8.97 -17.52 -22.15
N PRO A 92 9.87 -18.30 -22.80
CA PRO A 92 10.56 -19.41 -22.14
C PRO A 92 11.36 -18.97 -20.90
N HIS A 93 11.62 -17.67 -20.75
CA HIS A 93 12.26 -17.03 -19.60
C HIS A 93 11.33 -16.86 -18.38
N LEU A 94 10.00 -16.75 -18.56
CA LEU A 94 9.04 -16.69 -17.45
C LEU A 94 8.75 -18.08 -16.86
N ASN A 95 8.86 -19.15 -17.66
CA ASN A 95 8.72 -20.53 -17.18
C ASN A 95 9.98 -21.05 -16.47
N ASN A 96 11.08 -20.30 -16.54
CA ASN A 96 12.33 -20.54 -15.81
C ASN A 96 12.69 -19.26 -15.05
N LEU A 97 11.89 -18.93 -14.03
CA LEU A 97 12.33 -18.00 -12.99
C LEU A 97 13.55 -18.63 -12.31
N GLU A 98 14.74 -18.26 -12.76
CA GLU A 98 15.96 -18.53 -12.01
C GLU A 98 15.72 -17.92 -10.61
N ARG A 99 15.86 -18.74 -9.56
CA ARG A 99 15.71 -18.31 -8.16
C ARG A 99 16.44 -16.98 -8.02
N LEU A 100 15.81 -15.92 -7.49
CA LEU A 100 16.50 -14.66 -7.18
C LEU A 100 17.74 -14.95 -6.32
N ALA A 101 18.91 -15.13 -6.95
CA ALA A 101 20.04 -15.89 -6.40
C ALA A 101 21.16 -15.00 -5.86
N SER A 102 20.88 -13.73 -5.57
CA SER A 102 21.87 -12.87 -4.94
C SER A 102 21.89 -13.10 -3.42
N ASN A 103 23.01 -13.64 -2.92
CA ASN A 103 23.26 -13.89 -1.49
C ASN A 103 23.69 -12.62 -0.72
N GLN A 104 23.54 -11.41 -1.27
CA GLN A 104 23.92 -10.21 -0.51
C GLN A 104 23.00 -10.03 0.70
N PRO A 105 23.56 -9.62 1.86
CA PRO A 105 22.76 -9.37 3.05
C PRO A 105 21.82 -8.17 2.83
N PRO A 106 20.61 -8.20 3.41
CA PRO A 106 19.69 -7.08 3.37
C PRO A 106 20.26 -5.84 4.09
N HIS A 107 19.98 -4.67 3.53
CA HIS A 107 20.53 -3.39 3.95
C HIS A 107 19.64 -2.70 5.00
N TYR A 108 19.63 -3.21 6.23
CA TYR A 108 18.78 -2.69 7.32
C TYR A 108 19.06 -1.24 7.74
N TRP A 109 20.18 -0.65 7.32
CA TRP A 109 20.53 0.75 7.59
C TRP A 109 19.92 1.74 6.58
N LEU A 110 19.28 1.24 5.53
CA LEU A 110 18.56 2.09 4.58
C LEU A 110 17.22 2.55 5.18
N ARG A 111 16.75 3.71 4.73
CA ARG A 111 15.44 4.24 5.12
C ARG A 111 14.34 3.32 4.59
N GLU A 112 13.38 2.99 5.45
CA GLU A 112 12.17 2.26 5.03
C GLU A 112 11.30 3.12 4.10
N MET A 113 10.65 2.46 3.15
CA MET A 113 9.59 3.10 2.35
C MET A 113 8.38 3.34 3.26
N ALA A 114 7.57 4.36 2.96
CA ALA A 114 6.32 4.55 3.68
C ALA A 114 5.45 3.31 3.46
N GLY A 115 4.96 2.68 4.54
CA GLY A 115 4.02 1.58 4.46
C GLY A 115 2.57 2.06 4.52
N GLN A 116 1.64 1.11 4.58
CA GLN A 116 0.25 1.38 4.94
C GLN A 116 0.03 1.00 6.42
N PRO A 117 -0.58 1.88 7.25
CA PRO A 117 -1.10 3.21 6.92
C PRO A 117 0.00 4.24 6.64
N VAL A 118 -0.28 5.16 5.72
CA VAL A 118 0.67 6.15 5.19
C VAL A 118 0.79 7.37 6.10
N ALA A 119 -0.34 7.83 6.64
CA ALA A 119 -0.38 8.96 7.57
C ALA A 119 -1.43 8.70 8.63
N THR A 120 -1.12 9.09 9.87
CA THR A 120 -2.06 9.07 10.99
C THR A 120 -2.31 10.50 11.45
N PHE A 121 -3.56 10.92 11.46
CA PHE A 121 -3.99 12.24 11.90
C PHE A 121 -4.54 12.15 13.32
N TYR A 122 -4.13 13.07 14.18
CA TYR A 122 -4.59 13.14 15.57
C TYR A 122 -5.44 14.41 15.75
N PRO A 123 -6.74 14.37 15.46
CA PRO A 123 -7.60 15.52 15.69
C PRO A 123 -7.77 15.68 17.21
N GLN A 124 -7.04 16.63 17.80
CA GLN A 124 -7.16 16.90 19.23
C GLN A 124 -8.61 17.24 19.59
N GLU A 125 -9.10 16.70 20.72
CA GLU A 125 -10.36 17.14 21.30
C GLU A 125 -10.29 18.66 21.52
N MET A 126 -11.28 19.37 20.98
CA MET A 126 -11.39 20.80 21.21
C MET A 126 -11.84 21.00 22.67
N GLU A 127 -10.90 21.29 23.56
CA GLU A 127 -11.20 21.60 24.96
C GLU A 127 -12.33 22.64 25.04
N GLY A 128 -13.48 22.23 25.59
CA GLY A 128 -14.63 23.10 25.86
C GLY A 128 -15.71 23.19 24.78
N HIS A 129 -15.63 22.46 23.67
CA HIS A 129 -16.62 22.50 22.59
C HIS A 129 -17.17 21.10 22.24
N ASP A 130 -18.47 20.89 22.46
CA ASP A 130 -19.19 19.70 22.00
C ASP A 130 -19.29 19.71 20.47
N ALA A 131 -18.35 19.04 19.79
CA ALA A 131 -18.40 18.86 18.35
C ALA A 131 -19.72 18.15 17.95
N LYS A 132 -20.47 18.74 17.01
CA LYS A 132 -21.66 18.14 16.41
C LYS A 132 -21.29 17.28 15.21
N SER A 133 -20.33 17.75 14.42
CA SER A 133 -19.80 17.02 13.26
C SER A 133 -18.38 17.47 12.97
N TRP A 134 -17.58 16.56 12.42
CA TRP A 134 -16.22 16.84 11.96
C TRP A 134 -16.01 16.33 10.54
N ARG A 135 -15.02 16.91 9.86
CA ARG A 135 -14.61 16.55 8.52
C ARG A 135 -13.10 16.76 8.37
N LEU A 136 -12.41 15.79 7.78
CA LEU A 136 -11.02 15.89 7.36
C LEU A 136 -10.97 15.71 5.85
N ASP A 137 -10.58 16.75 5.14
CA ASP A 137 -10.37 16.68 3.70
C ASP A 137 -8.86 16.67 3.41
N ILE A 138 -8.38 15.62 2.76
CA ILE A 138 -7.03 15.54 2.21
C ILE A 138 -7.10 15.99 0.76
N THR A 139 -6.31 16.98 0.40
CA THR A 139 -6.26 17.57 -0.94
C THR A 139 -4.96 17.23 -1.63
N ASP A 140 -5.03 16.98 -2.94
CA ASP A 140 -3.86 16.81 -3.80
C ASP A 140 -3.16 18.14 -4.09
N PHE A 141 -2.08 18.08 -4.86
CA PHE A 141 -1.32 19.25 -5.32
C PHE A 141 -2.10 20.18 -6.27
N LYS A 142 -3.23 19.73 -6.82
CA LYS A 142 -4.15 20.56 -7.63
C LYS A 142 -5.17 21.29 -6.76
N GLY A 143 -5.21 21.02 -5.45
CA GLY A 143 -6.24 21.52 -4.54
C GLY A 143 -7.57 20.78 -4.66
N THR A 144 -7.59 19.62 -5.32
CA THR A 144 -8.78 18.76 -5.42
C THR A 144 -8.81 17.84 -4.20
N THR A 145 -9.99 17.63 -3.62
CA THR A 145 -10.16 16.66 -2.52
C THR A 145 -9.85 15.25 -3.04
N PHE A 146 -8.80 14.65 -2.49
CA PHE A 146 -8.35 13.29 -2.80
C PHE A 146 -9.05 12.26 -1.92
N LYS A 147 -9.18 12.57 -0.64
CA LYS A 147 -9.80 11.70 0.37
C LYS A 147 -10.57 12.55 1.37
N SER A 148 -11.77 12.14 1.75
CA SER A 148 -12.53 12.79 2.80
C SER A 148 -12.96 11.81 3.88
N PHE A 149 -12.77 12.23 5.13
CA PHE A 149 -13.31 11.56 6.30
C PHE A 149 -14.30 12.49 6.98
N SER A 150 -15.38 11.93 7.52
CA SER A 150 -16.35 12.72 8.28
C SER A 150 -17.03 11.87 9.34
N GLY A 151 -17.50 12.53 10.39
CA GLY A 151 -18.21 11.89 11.48
C GLY A 151 -19.08 12.86 12.26
N GLY A 152 -19.83 12.29 13.21
CA GLY A 152 -20.75 13.04 14.07
C GLY A 152 -20.04 13.66 15.28
N SER A 153 -20.62 13.48 16.47
CA SER A 153 -20.03 13.96 17.70
C SER A 153 -18.85 13.09 18.15
N GLY A 154 -17.75 13.72 18.53
CA GLY A 154 -16.49 13.04 18.89
C GLY A 154 -15.67 12.72 17.65
N ALA A 155 -14.57 13.46 17.46
CA ALA A 155 -13.53 13.04 16.52
C ALA A 155 -12.80 11.83 17.12
N PRO A 156 -12.39 10.84 16.31
CA PRO A 156 -11.60 9.73 16.81
C PRO A 156 -10.24 10.24 17.30
N ASP A 157 -9.61 9.55 18.26
CA ASP A 157 -8.30 9.92 18.80
C ASP A 157 -7.23 9.98 17.69
N ASP A 158 -7.33 9.04 16.75
CA ASP A 158 -6.48 8.93 15.60
C ASP A 158 -7.29 8.52 14.36
N LEU A 159 -6.81 8.96 13.20
CA LEU A 159 -7.38 8.63 11.91
C LEU A 159 -6.26 8.21 10.97
N GLU A 160 -6.27 6.93 10.61
CA GLU A 160 -5.30 6.34 9.71
C GLU A 160 -5.75 6.50 8.25
N TRP A 161 -4.85 7.00 7.42
CA TRP A 161 -5.00 7.05 5.98
C TRP A 161 -4.00 6.11 5.33
N ASP A 162 -4.51 5.13 4.60
CA ASP A 162 -3.76 4.11 3.87
C ASP A 162 -3.15 4.60 2.55
N GLY A 163 -3.35 5.87 2.22
CA GLY A 163 -2.89 6.48 0.98
C GLY A 163 -3.84 6.36 -0.19
N ARG A 164 -5.05 5.80 0.00
CA ARG A 164 -6.06 5.67 -1.06
C ARG A 164 -7.03 6.86 -1.06
N GLY A 165 -7.41 7.30 -2.26
CA GLY A 165 -8.43 8.32 -2.49
C GLY A 165 -9.84 7.76 -2.38
N ASP A 166 -10.84 8.63 -2.49
CA ASP A 166 -12.26 8.25 -2.44
C ASP A 166 -12.70 7.41 -3.64
N ASN A 167 -12.04 7.55 -4.79
CA ASN A 167 -12.23 6.73 -5.98
C ASN A 167 -11.40 5.43 -5.97
N GLY A 168 -10.67 5.15 -4.87
CA GLY A 168 -9.78 3.98 -4.74
C GLY A 168 -8.40 4.14 -5.38
N GLU A 169 -8.10 5.28 -6.00
CA GLU A 169 -6.78 5.56 -6.57
C GLU A 169 -5.72 5.69 -5.47
N ILE A 170 -4.51 5.19 -5.71
CA ILE A 170 -3.41 5.35 -4.76
C ILE A 170 -2.74 6.72 -4.95
N LEU A 171 -2.25 7.30 -3.86
CA LEU A 171 -1.47 8.54 -3.92
C LEU A 171 -0.27 8.43 -4.86
N GLN A 172 0.17 9.57 -5.37
CA GLN A 172 1.35 9.66 -6.24
C GLN A 172 2.58 10.03 -5.40
N ALA A 173 3.59 9.15 -5.40
CA ALA A 173 4.85 9.39 -4.71
C ALA A 173 5.52 10.69 -5.23
N GLY A 174 6.09 11.48 -4.32
CA GLY A 174 6.74 12.76 -4.59
C GLY A 174 5.80 13.96 -4.61
N TYR A 175 4.53 13.77 -4.95
CA TYR A 175 3.56 14.87 -5.03
C TYR A 175 3.13 15.36 -3.63
N PRO A 176 2.96 16.68 -3.45
CA PRO A 176 2.51 17.24 -2.18
C PRO A 176 1.02 17.00 -1.94
N TYR A 177 0.71 16.55 -0.75
CA TYR A 177 -0.64 16.47 -0.19
C TYR A 177 -0.77 17.46 0.96
N SER A 178 -1.98 17.98 1.14
CA SER A 178 -2.34 18.85 2.26
C SER A 178 -3.64 18.34 2.87
N TYR A 179 -3.95 18.79 4.08
CA TYR A 179 -5.19 18.39 4.74
C TYR A 179 -5.84 19.58 5.41
N VAL A 180 -7.16 19.55 5.51
CA VAL A 180 -7.96 20.56 6.19
C VAL A 180 -8.92 19.84 7.11
N PHE A 181 -8.87 20.17 8.39
CA PHE A 181 -9.79 19.65 9.39
C PHE A 181 -10.82 20.71 9.73
N THR A 182 -12.10 20.35 9.64
CA THR A 182 -13.23 21.24 9.90
C THR A 182 -14.13 20.62 10.95
N VAL A 183 -14.43 21.38 12.00
CA VAL A 183 -15.33 20.99 13.08
C VAL A 183 -16.49 21.95 13.15
N THR A 184 -17.70 21.44 13.31
CA THR A 184 -18.90 22.23 13.55
C THR A 184 -19.45 21.92 14.93
N ASP A 185 -19.60 22.94 15.77
CA ASP A 185 -20.17 22.86 17.12
C ASP A 185 -21.72 22.77 17.03
N LYS A 186 -22.36 22.24 18.08
CA LYS A 186 -23.82 22.34 18.30
C LYS A 186 -24.32 23.79 18.22
N GLY A 187 -23.49 24.76 18.60
CA GLY A 187 -23.76 26.20 18.51
C GLY A 187 -23.78 26.80 17.10
N THR A 188 -23.57 26.02 16.03
CA THR A 188 -23.47 26.46 14.61
C THR A 188 -22.13 27.13 14.25
N ASN A 189 -21.18 27.23 15.17
CA ASN A 189 -19.84 27.70 14.86
C ASN A 189 -19.06 26.63 14.09
N THR A 190 -18.33 27.05 13.04
CA THR A 190 -17.44 26.18 12.28
C THR A 190 -16.00 26.64 12.46
N TYR A 191 -15.14 25.71 12.88
CA TYR A 191 -13.70 25.92 13.06
C TYR A 191 -12.95 25.13 12.00
N THR A 192 -12.03 25.79 11.30
CA THR A 192 -11.23 25.16 10.24
C THR A 192 -9.75 25.28 10.59
N HIS A 193 -9.05 24.15 10.58
CA HIS A 193 -7.62 24.04 10.79
C HIS A 193 -6.96 23.50 9.52
N ALA A 194 -6.16 24.33 8.86
CA ALA A 194 -5.37 23.91 7.72
C ALA A 194 -4.08 23.24 8.20
N GLY A 195 -3.84 22.02 7.74
CA GLY A 195 -2.64 21.24 7.99
C GLY A 195 -1.43 21.72 7.19
N VAL A 196 -0.27 21.18 7.55
CA VAL A 196 0.98 21.39 6.82
C VAL A 196 1.03 20.45 5.62
N SER A 197 1.49 20.94 4.47
CA SER A 197 1.71 20.10 3.30
C SER A 197 2.87 19.14 3.53
N PHE A 198 2.72 17.89 3.08
CA PHE A 198 3.73 16.84 3.19
C PHE A 198 3.85 16.07 1.86
N ARG A 199 4.97 15.36 1.69
CA ARG A 199 5.29 14.56 0.49
C ARG A 199 5.79 13.18 0.91
N ILE A 200 5.49 12.18 0.11
CA ILE A 200 5.92 10.80 0.34
C ILE A 200 6.89 10.40 -0.77
N PRO A 201 8.21 10.33 -0.50
CA PRO A 201 9.21 10.10 -1.53
C PRO A 201 9.20 8.66 -2.08
N ALA A 202 8.85 7.68 -1.24
CA ALA A 202 8.71 6.29 -1.62
C ALA A 202 7.60 5.65 -0.79
N LEU A 203 6.76 4.85 -1.44
CA LEU A 203 5.59 4.17 -0.88
C LEU A 203 5.63 2.69 -1.25
N ASP A 204 5.51 1.84 -0.25
CA ASP A 204 5.24 0.42 -0.36
C ASP A 204 3.78 0.17 -0.03
N HIS A 205 3.03 -0.32 -1.02
CA HIS A 205 1.61 -0.64 -0.84
C HIS A 205 1.25 -1.92 -1.55
N ARG A 206 0.16 -2.53 -1.09
CA ARG A 206 -0.45 -3.68 -1.77
C ARG A 206 -1.54 -3.20 -2.70
N ASP A 207 -1.50 -3.68 -3.94
CA ASP A 207 -2.57 -3.49 -4.91
C ASP A 207 -3.02 -4.87 -5.44
N LYS A 208 -4.20 -5.32 -4.99
CA LYS A 208 -4.70 -6.68 -5.22
C LYS A 208 -3.65 -7.72 -4.78
N ASP A 209 -3.19 -8.56 -5.69
CA ASP A 209 -2.21 -9.63 -5.44
C ASP A 209 -0.76 -9.19 -5.71
N ALA A 210 -0.55 -7.89 -6.02
CA ALA A 210 0.77 -7.34 -6.28
C ALA A 210 1.24 -6.42 -5.15
N ARG A 211 2.53 -6.44 -4.88
CA ARG A 211 3.20 -5.43 -4.05
C ARG A 211 3.83 -4.38 -4.96
N VAL A 212 3.51 -3.11 -4.73
CA VAL A 212 3.93 -2.01 -5.59
C VAL A 212 4.79 -1.04 -4.80
N LEU A 213 6.05 -0.91 -5.23
CA LEU A 213 7.01 0.04 -4.71
C LEU A 213 6.99 1.28 -5.60
N ALA A 214 6.30 2.34 -5.16
CA ALA A 214 6.19 3.59 -5.88
C ALA A 214 7.22 4.61 -5.37
N LEU A 215 8.01 5.19 -6.26
CA LEU A 215 9.10 6.12 -5.95
C LEU A 215 8.96 7.40 -6.77
N ALA A 216 9.30 8.52 -6.14
CA ALA A 216 9.34 9.83 -6.79
C ALA A 216 10.53 9.93 -7.76
N GLY A 217 10.29 10.46 -8.96
CA GLY A 217 11.32 10.59 -10.00
C GLY A 217 12.51 11.46 -9.57
N ASP A 218 12.24 12.59 -8.91
CA ASP A 218 13.23 13.55 -8.40
C ASP A 218 14.11 13.03 -7.26
N GLU A 219 13.62 12.04 -6.50
CA GLU A 219 14.40 11.32 -5.49
C GLU A 219 15.35 10.29 -6.13
N LEU A 220 14.98 9.74 -7.29
CA LEU A 220 15.75 8.72 -8.01
C LEU A 220 16.78 9.30 -8.97
N PHE A 221 16.35 10.20 -9.85
CA PHE A 221 17.11 10.61 -11.04
C PHE A 221 17.64 12.04 -10.95
N ILE A 222 18.73 12.28 -11.67
CA ILE A 222 19.14 13.64 -12.03
C ILE A 222 18.07 14.25 -12.95
N ALA A 223 17.79 15.55 -12.76
CA ALA A 223 16.69 16.22 -13.44
C ALA A 223 16.81 16.09 -14.97
N ALA A 224 15.73 15.68 -15.63
CA ALA A 224 15.64 15.42 -17.07
C ALA A 224 16.63 14.37 -17.62
N GLU A 225 17.27 13.59 -16.76
CA GLU A 225 18.24 12.55 -17.12
C GLU A 225 17.82 11.16 -16.61
N ALA A 226 18.44 10.11 -17.14
CA ALA A 226 18.28 8.74 -16.66
C ALA A 226 19.32 8.33 -15.61
N GLY A 227 20.32 9.19 -15.33
CA GLY A 227 21.33 8.93 -14.31
C GLY A 227 20.77 9.03 -12.89
N PHE A 228 21.24 8.15 -12.00
CA PHE A 228 20.78 8.12 -10.62
C PHE A 228 21.49 9.14 -9.74
N ARG A 229 20.77 9.64 -8.72
CA ARG A 229 21.37 10.35 -7.60
C ARG A 229 21.91 9.35 -6.57
N PRO A 230 22.90 9.71 -5.74
CA PRO A 230 23.33 8.86 -4.63
C PRO A 230 22.21 8.50 -3.63
N ARG A 231 21.19 9.37 -3.49
CA ARG A 231 19.99 9.07 -2.71
C ARG A 231 19.06 8.09 -3.44
N GLY A 232 18.98 8.20 -4.76
CA GLY A 232 18.18 7.32 -5.61
C GLY A 232 18.69 5.89 -5.61
N GLU A 233 20.01 5.71 -5.71
CA GLU A 233 20.64 4.38 -5.60
C GLU A 233 20.27 3.70 -4.30
N ARG A 234 20.26 4.42 -3.16
CA ARG A 234 19.84 3.85 -1.87
C ARG A 234 18.39 3.39 -1.87
N TRP A 235 17.50 4.14 -2.53
CA TRP A 235 16.11 3.73 -2.67
C TRP A 235 15.96 2.49 -3.54
N LEU A 236 16.71 2.41 -4.63
CA LEU A 236 16.71 1.23 -5.50
C LEU A 236 17.34 0.01 -4.81
N THR A 237 18.42 0.17 -4.05
CA THR A 237 18.97 -0.92 -3.21
C THR A 237 17.93 -1.42 -2.23
N LYS A 238 17.17 -0.53 -1.58
CA LYS A 238 16.07 -0.93 -0.70
C LYS A 238 14.98 -1.67 -1.47
N ALA A 239 14.61 -1.19 -2.67
CA ALA A 239 13.66 -1.89 -3.53
C ALA A 239 14.14 -3.30 -3.89
N THR A 240 15.41 -3.45 -4.26
CA THR A 240 16.06 -4.74 -4.52
C THR A 240 15.92 -5.69 -3.33
N ASP A 241 16.20 -5.22 -2.11
CA ASP A 241 16.04 -6.04 -0.89
C ASP A 241 14.60 -6.53 -0.70
N MET A 242 13.60 -5.70 -1.06
CA MET A 242 12.18 -6.04 -0.96
C MET A 242 11.75 -7.03 -2.05
N VAL A 243 12.24 -6.85 -3.28
CA VAL A 243 11.99 -7.79 -4.38
C VAL A 243 12.58 -9.16 -4.05
N ARG A 244 13.76 -9.23 -3.43
CA ARG A 244 14.40 -10.49 -3.01
C ARG A 244 13.60 -11.31 -2.00
N GLN A 245 12.70 -10.68 -1.25
CA GLN A 245 11.81 -11.41 -0.34
C GLN A 245 10.81 -12.29 -1.11
N HIS A 246 10.62 -12.04 -2.41
CA HIS A 246 9.67 -12.75 -3.28
C HIS A 246 10.42 -13.38 -4.48
N PRO A 247 11.24 -14.44 -4.27
CA PRO A 247 12.18 -14.99 -5.25
C PRO A 247 11.58 -15.63 -6.50
N TYR A 248 10.27 -15.77 -6.56
CA TYR A 248 9.56 -16.42 -7.68
C TYR A 248 8.48 -15.50 -8.27
N SER A 249 8.49 -14.23 -7.89
CA SER A 249 7.53 -13.25 -8.39
C SER A 249 8.10 -12.54 -9.61
N PRO A 250 7.35 -12.46 -10.73
CA PRO A 250 7.69 -11.59 -11.84
C PRO A 250 7.82 -10.13 -11.38
N VAL A 251 8.79 -9.43 -11.96
CA VAL A 251 9.07 -8.02 -11.63
C VAL A 251 8.82 -7.16 -12.86
N ARG A 252 7.92 -6.19 -12.72
CA ARG A 252 7.65 -5.19 -13.76
C ARG A 252 8.03 -3.80 -13.27
N VAL A 253 8.76 -3.06 -14.08
CA VAL A 253 9.14 -1.67 -13.83
C VAL A 253 8.31 -0.77 -14.75
N HIS A 254 7.45 0.05 -14.16
CA HIS A 254 6.65 1.03 -14.88
C HIS A 254 7.17 2.44 -14.57
N VAL A 255 7.59 3.17 -15.60
CA VAL A 255 8.10 4.54 -15.45
C VAL A 255 7.22 5.53 -16.20
N VAL A 256 6.83 6.59 -15.49
CA VAL A 256 6.12 7.74 -16.06
C VAL A 256 7.09 8.91 -16.14
N ALA A 257 7.20 9.56 -17.31
CA ALA A 257 7.97 10.79 -17.47
C ALA A 257 7.35 11.72 -18.52
N GLU A 258 7.84 12.97 -18.60
CA GLU A 258 7.34 14.00 -19.50
C GLU A 258 7.49 13.63 -21.00
N SER A 259 8.58 12.93 -21.32
CA SER A 259 8.87 12.42 -22.67
C SER A 259 8.92 10.90 -22.67
N MET A 260 8.38 10.29 -23.73
CA MET A 260 8.48 8.84 -23.96
C MET A 260 9.95 8.38 -24.00
N SER A 261 10.85 9.13 -24.64
CA SER A 261 12.27 8.75 -24.72
C SER A 261 12.95 8.73 -23.35
N LEU A 262 12.59 9.69 -22.49
CA LEU A 262 13.11 9.77 -21.13
C LEU A 262 12.54 8.65 -20.25
N ALA A 263 11.24 8.37 -20.36
CA ALA A 263 10.59 7.28 -19.63
C ALA A 263 11.24 5.93 -19.98
N VAL A 264 11.47 5.64 -21.27
CA VAL A 264 12.15 4.42 -21.72
C VAL A 264 13.59 4.35 -21.20
N ALA A 265 14.36 5.44 -21.29
CA ALA A 265 15.73 5.49 -20.81
C ALA A 265 15.81 5.20 -19.29
N ARG A 266 14.90 5.79 -18.51
CA ARG A 266 14.79 5.57 -17.06
C ARG A 266 14.33 4.15 -16.71
N ALA A 267 13.35 3.62 -17.42
CA ALA A 267 12.88 2.25 -17.21
C ALA A 267 14.02 1.24 -17.45
N ASN A 268 14.79 1.43 -18.51
CA ASN A 268 15.98 0.63 -18.78
C ASN A 268 17.04 0.79 -17.70
N ALA A 269 17.37 2.02 -17.28
CA ALA A 269 18.36 2.24 -16.22
C ALA A 269 17.98 1.55 -14.90
N VAL A 270 16.70 1.60 -14.51
CA VAL A 270 16.20 0.94 -13.29
C VAL A 270 16.28 -0.58 -13.45
N ALA A 271 15.86 -1.11 -14.58
CA ALA A 271 15.90 -2.55 -14.82
C ALA A 271 17.34 -3.09 -14.92
N ASP A 272 18.27 -2.34 -15.49
CA ASP A 272 19.70 -2.68 -15.54
C ASP A 272 20.31 -2.67 -14.13
N PHE A 273 19.92 -1.70 -13.29
CA PHE A 273 20.31 -1.65 -11.88
C PHE A 273 19.82 -2.88 -11.12
N LEU A 274 18.52 -3.20 -11.23
CA LEU A 274 17.93 -4.37 -10.59
C LEU A 274 18.57 -5.67 -11.08
N SER A 275 18.76 -5.83 -12.39
CA SER A 275 19.42 -6.98 -13.00
C SER A 275 20.85 -7.17 -12.46
N THR A 276 21.61 -6.08 -12.34
CA THR A 276 22.98 -6.10 -11.82
C THR A 276 23.03 -6.49 -10.34
N GLU A 277 22.21 -5.84 -9.51
CA GLU A 277 22.22 -6.08 -8.06
C GLU A 277 21.68 -7.50 -7.72
N MET A 278 20.63 -7.93 -8.42
CA MET A 278 19.97 -9.21 -8.16
C MET A 278 20.64 -10.39 -8.87
N ILE A 279 21.59 -10.14 -9.77
CA ILE A 279 22.23 -11.13 -10.64
C ILE A 279 21.16 -11.89 -11.44
N LEU A 280 20.29 -11.13 -12.11
CA LEU A 280 19.22 -11.68 -12.94
C LEU A 280 19.45 -11.38 -14.41
N PRO A 281 19.05 -12.29 -15.33
CA PRO A 281 18.88 -11.97 -16.73
C PRO A 281 17.98 -10.73 -16.90
N ARG A 282 18.40 -9.80 -17.76
CA ARG A 282 17.66 -8.55 -18.01
C ARG A 282 16.26 -8.82 -18.57
N GLU A 283 16.09 -9.94 -19.26
CA GLU A 283 14.85 -10.42 -19.88
C GLU A 283 13.77 -10.82 -18.87
N GLN A 284 14.14 -11.09 -17.61
CA GLN A 284 13.19 -11.41 -16.55
C GLN A 284 12.55 -10.16 -15.91
N ILE A 285 13.03 -8.97 -16.26
CA ILE A 285 12.50 -7.70 -15.74
C ILE A 285 11.72 -7.01 -16.87
N GLU A 286 10.40 -7.05 -16.77
CA GLU A 286 9.54 -6.36 -17.70
C GLU A 286 9.64 -4.85 -17.49
N THR A 287 9.69 -4.07 -18.58
CA THR A 287 9.72 -2.61 -18.50
C THR A 287 8.59 -2.00 -19.32
N GLU A 288 7.86 -1.10 -18.69
CA GLU A 288 6.80 -0.30 -19.31
C GLU A 288 7.12 1.18 -19.13
N ALA A 289 6.92 1.95 -20.19
CA ALA A 289 7.18 3.38 -20.21
C ALA A 289 5.92 4.12 -20.64
N GLU A 290 5.50 5.07 -19.82
CA GLU A 290 4.34 5.90 -20.10
C GLU A 290 4.77 7.36 -20.25
N GLN A 291 4.36 7.99 -21.35
CA GLN A 291 4.49 9.43 -21.47
C GLN A 291 3.30 10.10 -20.83
N ARG A 292 3.57 10.93 -19.82
CA ARG A 292 2.55 11.78 -19.20
C ARG A 292 3.17 13.13 -18.90
N GLN A 293 2.48 14.20 -19.31
CA GLN A 293 2.93 15.54 -18.97
C GLN A 293 2.98 15.66 -17.45
N ASP A 294 4.17 15.95 -16.91
CA ASP A 294 4.33 16.09 -15.48
C ASP A 294 3.56 17.33 -15.01
N LEU A 295 2.77 17.14 -13.98
CA LEU A 295 1.96 18.19 -13.39
C LEU A 295 2.83 19.13 -12.55
N ARG A 296 4.04 18.70 -12.18
CA ARG A 296 5.09 19.51 -11.56
C ARG A 296 6.45 19.13 -12.14
N ALA A 297 7.01 19.97 -13.00
CA ALA A 297 8.30 19.74 -13.64
C ALA A 297 9.49 19.46 -12.68
N GLU A 298 9.36 19.81 -11.39
CA GLU A 298 10.36 19.49 -10.35
C GLU A 298 10.36 18.03 -9.90
N LEU A 299 9.25 17.30 -10.08
CA LEU A 299 9.07 15.93 -9.57
C LEU A 299 9.55 14.86 -10.56
N ASP A 300 9.67 15.24 -11.83
CA ASP A 300 10.32 14.47 -12.88
C ASP A 300 9.73 13.05 -13.03
N GLY A 301 8.41 12.96 -12.87
CA GLY A 301 7.65 11.72 -13.00
C GLY A 301 7.69 10.77 -11.81
N THR A 302 7.36 9.50 -12.06
CA THR A 302 7.26 8.45 -11.02
C THR A 302 7.76 7.11 -11.54
N VAL A 303 8.29 6.28 -10.63
CA VAL A 303 8.71 4.91 -10.92
C VAL A 303 7.90 3.97 -10.04
N LYS A 304 7.35 2.91 -10.63
CA LYS A 304 6.69 1.82 -9.91
C LYS A 304 7.42 0.52 -10.20
N ILE A 305 7.86 -0.17 -9.16
CA ILE A 305 8.38 -1.54 -9.26
C ILE A 305 7.28 -2.44 -8.70
N VAL A 306 6.69 -3.24 -9.58
CA VAL A 306 5.57 -4.13 -9.30
C VAL A 306 6.11 -5.55 -9.14
N ILE A 307 5.83 -6.15 -7.99
CA ILE A 307 6.14 -7.55 -7.67
C ILE A 307 4.81 -8.29 -7.76
N GLU A 308 4.63 -9.12 -8.79
CA GLU A 308 3.39 -9.87 -9.01
C GLU A 308 3.33 -11.11 -8.11
N HIS A 309 2.14 -11.49 -7.64
CA HIS A 309 1.93 -12.66 -6.77
C HIS A 309 2.77 -12.61 -5.48
N ALA A 310 2.76 -11.46 -4.80
CA ALA A 310 3.49 -11.26 -3.56
C ALA A 310 2.64 -11.73 -2.35
N ASP A 311 2.48 -13.05 -2.20
CA ASP A 311 1.82 -13.69 -1.04
C ASP A 311 2.76 -13.82 0.17
#